data_AF-A0A8H6VH13-F1
#
_entry.id   AF-A0A8H6VH13-F1
#
_cell.length_a   1.000
_cell.length_b   1.000
_cell.length_c   1.000
_cell.angle_alpha   90.00
_cell.angle_beta   90.00
_cell.angle_gamma   90.00
#
_symmetry.space_group_name_H-M   'P 1'
#
loop_
_entity.id
_entity.type
_entity.pdbx_description
1 polymer ?
#
loop_
_entity_poly.entity_id
_entity_poly.type
_entity_poly.pdbx_seq_one_letter_code
_entity_poly.pdbx_strand_id
1 'polypeptide(L)'
;MPSWTAIEVKPNVTEGDRSIGASSKPGRANTKPLAERDPNRSLATKKPSSEKPKQKKSAKGQFEDRSFSEQYEYLCLPIPSSAGGNEDHDSEATYQGGAEVVGESSCSCPDYELVAMRETIEMLDKNNRLASYCDPDNFDLCIGSDNFGYGIIELLENILKSCMTPMSRSPNIHQMWANIAALAQFLNGEAHEGAWLDVDDRARVDSLCGLIGCAILTALNDLDRIGQLACDSPFEDLGLIMALYIRFSHDATSTVFRESDQDVNWQDMILAYAYKADIDLSYQGVTGLGDSLDPRNSDVDLLDFNVTASRWSWSKVLAEYRETHCVSGTIGGSRYNILSWSREQRAQYHPEKRDPMHRFKSKEMTGTKLVVPDCIRDREKEAGEGQEDDSSELFAQMERLKIEGD
;
A
#
# COMPACT_ATOMS: atom_id res chain seq x y z
N MET A 1 31.09 -15.15 -13.78
CA MET A 1 29.92 -14.48 -13.16
C MET A 1 29.92 -13.04 -13.63
N PRO A 2 29.03 -12.62 -14.54
CA PRO A 2 28.94 -11.21 -14.89
C PRO A 2 28.01 -10.48 -13.91
N SER A 3 28.45 -9.32 -13.44
CA SER A 3 27.68 -8.38 -12.62
C SER A 3 26.50 -7.83 -13.41
N TRP A 4 25.32 -7.82 -12.81
CA TRP A 4 24.14 -7.18 -13.39
C TRP A 4 24.15 -5.69 -13.03
N THR A 5 24.38 -4.85 -14.04
CA THR A 5 24.27 -3.39 -13.92
C THR A 5 22.81 -3.00 -14.08
N ALA A 6 22.30 -2.14 -13.19
CA ALA A 6 21.00 -1.51 -13.29
C ALA A 6 20.82 -0.83 -14.67
N ILE A 7 19.64 -1.01 -15.27
CA ILE A 7 19.32 -0.48 -16.60
C ILE A 7 18.96 1.01 -16.49
N GLU A 8 19.87 1.88 -16.94
CA GLU A 8 19.54 3.26 -17.32
C GLU A 8 18.80 3.28 -18.67
N VAL A 9 17.56 3.75 -18.68
CA VAL A 9 16.83 4.07 -19.93
C VAL A 9 17.20 5.50 -20.32
N LYS A 10 18.06 5.66 -21.34
CA LYS A 10 18.38 6.98 -21.92
C LYS A 10 17.28 7.45 -22.87
N PRO A 11 16.80 8.70 -22.75
CA PRO A 11 15.94 9.30 -23.76
C PRO A 11 16.75 9.71 -25.00
N ASN A 12 16.22 9.37 -26.17
CA ASN A 12 16.82 9.67 -27.47
C ASN A 12 16.74 11.19 -27.75
N VAL A 13 17.90 11.85 -27.87
CA VAL A 13 18.03 13.20 -28.42
C VAL A 13 18.72 13.09 -29.78
N THR A 14 18.05 13.52 -30.83
CA THR A 14 18.65 13.76 -32.15
C THR A 14 19.52 15.01 -32.10
N GLU A 15 20.82 14.82 -32.32
CA GLU A 15 21.82 15.87 -32.54
C GLU A 15 21.60 16.61 -33.86
N GLY A 16 21.78 17.93 -33.80
CA GLY A 16 22.02 18.81 -34.94
C GLY A 16 23.34 19.55 -34.69
N ASP A 17 24.39 19.02 -35.29
CA ASP A 17 25.79 19.43 -35.24
C ASP A 17 26.02 20.85 -35.82
N ARG A 18 26.87 21.67 -35.19
CA ARG A 18 27.96 22.41 -35.88
C ARG A 18 28.85 23.24 -34.94
N SER A 19 30.12 22.99 -35.15
CA SER A 19 31.35 23.47 -34.52
C SER A 19 31.85 24.85 -35.01
N ILE A 20 32.93 25.31 -34.35
CA ILE A 20 33.93 26.36 -34.70
C ILE A 20 33.55 27.75 -34.14
N GLY A 21 34.39 28.52 -33.44
CA GLY A 21 35.83 28.46 -33.17
C GLY A 21 36.26 29.74 -32.42
N ALA A 22 37.54 29.80 -32.08
CA ALA A 22 38.15 30.62 -31.03
C ALA A 22 38.28 32.15 -31.25
N SER A 23 38.48 32.83 -30.10
CA SER A 23 39.49 33.88 -29.85
C SER A 23 39.11 35.37 -29.92
N SER A 24 39.65 36.09 -28.91
CA SER A 24 40.03 37.51 -28.81
C SER A 24 38.99 38.57 -28.36
N LYS A 25 39.26 39.09 -27.14
CA LYS A 25 38.94 40.47 -26.67
C LYS A 25 39.87 41.47 -27.38
N PRO A 26 39.55 42.78 -27.56
CA PRO A 26 39.11 43.69 -26.49
C PRO A 26 38.12 44.81 -26.89
N GLY A 27 37.55 45.50 -25.89
CA GLY A 27 36.83 46.76 -26.13
C GLY A 27 35.81 47.12 -25.05
N ARG A 28 36.10 48.19 -24.31
CA ARG A 28 35.37 48.72 -23.16
C ARG A 28 34.29 49.71 -23.63
N ALA A 29 33.03 49.55 -23.21
CA ALA A 29 32.06 50.65 -23.10
C ALA A 29 30.94 50.31 -22.10
N ASN A 30 30.59 51.31 -21.29
CA ASN A 30 29.67 51.27 -20.16
C ASN A 30 28.23 50.93 -20.54
N THR A 31 27.53 50.16 -19.69
CA THR A 31 26.14 50.45 -19.25
C THR A 31 25.74 49.50 -18.10
N LYS A 32 25.06 50.07 -17.10
CA LYS A 32 24.59 49.41 -15.86
C LYS A 32 23.43 48.43 -16.14
N PRO A 33 23.18 47.44 -15.25
CA PRO A 33 22.37 46.27 -15.54
C PRO A 33 20.85 46.53 -15.46
N LEU A 34 20.12 45.94 -16.42
CA LEU A 34 18.67 45.79 -16.37
C LEU A 34 18.37 44.50 -15.59
N ALA A 35 17.67 44.62 -14.47
CA ALA A 35 17.11 43.49 -13.75
C ALA A 35 15.99 42.86 -14.60
N GLU A 36 16.17 41.59 -14.99
CA GLU A 36 15.10 40.79 -15.56
C GLU A 36 14.14 40.31 -14.48
N ARG A 37 12.87 40.29 -14.88
CA ARG A 37 11.67 40.26 -14.05
C ARG A 37 11.32 38.84 -13.59
N ASP A 38 10.88 38.75 -12.33
CA ASP A 38 10.13 37.63 -11.76
C ASP A 38 8.75 37.47 -12.45
N PRO A 39 8.39 36.28 -12.97
CA PRO A 39 7.13 36.03 -13.65
C PRO A 39 5.89 35.87 -12.74
N ASN A 40 5.98 36.02 -11.41
CA ASN A 40 4.83 35.79 -10.52
C ASN A 40 4.14 37.04 -9.93
N ARG A 41 4.37 38.22 -10.50
CA ARG A 41 3.70 39.44 -10.02
C ARG A 41 2.31 39.63 -10.66
N SER A 42 1.30 38.96 -10.11
CA SER A 42 -0.10 39.29 -10.40
C SER A 42 -0.51 40.60 -9.70
N LEU A 43 -1.06 41.52 -10.50
CA LEU A 43 -1.54 42.84 -10.08
C LEU A 43 -2.88 42.71 -9.36
N ALA A 44 -2.89 43.00 -8.06
CA ALA A 44 -4.12 43.20 -7.30
C ALA A 44 -4.83 44.49 -7.75
N THR A 45 -5.99 44.35 -8.38
CA THR A 45 -6.96 45.44 -8.55
C THR A 45 -7.94 45.39 -7.37
N LYS A 46 -7.86 46.39 -6.49
CA LYS A 46 -8.82 46.62 -5.39
C LYS A 46 -10.17 47.05 -5.96
N LYS A 47 -11.24 46.29 -5.68
CA LYS A 47 -12.62 46.78 -5.59
C LYS A 47 -13.05 46.74 -4.12
N PRO A 48 -13.75 47.76 -3.59
CA PRO A 48 -14.28 47.70 -2.24
C PRO A 48 -15.66 47.03 -2.27
N SER A 49 -15.79 45.81 -1.73
CA SER A 49 -17.08 45.29 -1.32
C SER A 49 -17.07 45.09 0.19
N SER A 50 -17.89 45.88 0.86
CA SER A 50 -18.28 45.71 2.26
C SER A 50 -19.06 44.40 2.43
N GLU A 51 -18.36 43.30 2.63
CA GLU A 51 -18.93 42.11 3.25
C GLU A 51 -18.19 41.85 4.55
N LYS A 52 -18.95 41.73 5.64
CA LYS A 52 -18.44 41.38 6.96
C LYS A 52 -17.60 40.10 6.85
N PRO A 53 -16.49 39.96 7.61
CA PRO A 53 -15.72 38.73 7.60
C PRO A 53 -16.63 37.58 8.02
N LYS A 54 -16.88 36.63 7.12
CA LYS A 54 -17.48 35.35 7.50
C LYS A 54 -16.53 34.72 8.54
N GLN A 55 -16.96 34.65 9.79
CA GLN A 55 -16.25 33.91 10.83
C GLN A 55 -15.97 32.51 10.29
N LYS A 56 -14.69 32.14 10.20
CA LYS A 56 -14.30 30.75 9.97
C LYS A 56 -14.94 29.93 11.09
N LYS A 57 -15.92 29.07 10.75
CA LYS A 57 -16.45 28.06 11.66
C LYS A 57 -15.26 27.25 12.20
N SER A 58 -15.29 26.89 13.50
CA SER A 58 -14.27 26.00 14.06
C SER A 58 -14.29 24.67 13.30
N ALA A 59 -13.18 23.92 13.31
CA ALA A 59 -13.13 22.60 12.67
C ALA A 59 -14.33 21.74 13.11
N LYS A 60 -14.61 21.72 14.42
CA LYS A 60 -15.79 21.07 15.01
C LYS A 60 -17.12 21.52 14.36
N GLY A 61 -17.33 22.82 14.18
CA GLY A 61 -18.54 23.35 13.52
C GLY A 61 -18.60 23.19 12.00
N GLN A 62 -17.50 22.83 11.32
CA GLN A 62 -17.52 22.41 9.91
C GLN A 62 -17.86 20.92 9.76
N PHE A 63 -17.58 20.12 10.81
CA PHE A 63 -17.92 18.70 10.88
C PHE A 63 -19.35 18.48 11.38
N GLU A 64 -19.81 19.20 12.40
CA GLU A 64 -21.19 19.08 12.95
C GLU A 64 -22.29 19.47 11.94
N ASP A 65 -21.99 20.35 10.98
CA ASP A 65 -22.91 20.71 9.88
C ASP A 65 -23.04 19.60 8.82
N ARG A 66 -22.23 18.55 8.92
CA ARG A 66 -22.37 17.31 8.16
C ARG A 66 -22.74 16.22 9.14
N SER A 67 -24.00 16.23 9.59
CA SER A 67 -24.60 15.06 10.21
C SER A 67 -24.49 13.89 9.24
N PHE A 68 -23.45 13.08 9.38
CA PHE A 68 -23.33 11.81 8.67
C PHE A 68 -24.38 10.89 9.29
N SER A 69 -25.48 10.70 8.56
CA SER A 69 -26.66 9.95 9.00
C SER A 69 -26.61 8.48 8.57
N GLU A 70 -25.49 8.04 7.99
CA GLU A 70 -25.32 6.67 7.51
C GLU A 70 -24.55 5.88 8.58
N GLN A 71 -25.14 4.77 9.02
CA GLN A 71 -24.45 3.78 9.84
C GLN A 71 -23.37 3.14 8.95
N TYR A 72 -22.15 3.04 9.46
CA TYR A 72 -21.09 2.31 8.77
C TYR A 72 -21.44 0.82 8.72
N GLU A 73 -21.13 0.17 7.61
CA GLU A 73 -21.35 -1.26 7.50
C GLU A 73 -20.13 -2.02 8.01
N TYR A 74 -20.35 -2.80 9.06
CA TYR A 74 -19.34 -3.63 9.68
C TYR A 74 -19.60 -5.10 9.40
N LEU A 75 -18.51 -5.82 9.16
CA LEU A 75 -18.48 -7.27 9.04
C LEU A 75 -17.82 -7.85 10.27
N CYS A 76 -18.41 -8.92 10.81
CA CYS A 76 -17.78 -9.73 11.84
C CYS A 76 -16.89 -10.77 11.14
N LEU A 77 -15.61 -10.77 11.48
CA LEU A 77 -14.61 -11.68 10.94
C LEU A 77 -14.32 -12.78 11.96
N PRO A 78 -14.07 -14.02 11.50
CA PRO A 78 -13.59 -15.06 12.38
C PRO A 78 -12.23 -14.66 12.97
N ILE A 79 -11.99 -15.08 14.21
CA ILE A 79 -10.67 -14.98 14.81
C ILE A 79 -9.70 -15.82 13.94
N PRO A 80 -8.61 -15.25 13.41
CA PRO A 80 -7.67 -16.01 12.61
C PRO A 80 -7.11 -17.18 13.42
N SER A 81 -6.80 -18.30 12.78
CA SER A 81 -6.17 -19.44 13.46
C SER A 81 -4.86 -19.07 14.16
N SER A 82 -4.12 -18.08 13.63
CA SER A 82 -2.93 -17.50 14.25
C SER A 82 -3.18 -16.74 15.56
N ALA A 83 -4.45 -16.46 15.89
CA ALA A 83 -4.85 -15.84 17.15
C ALA A 83 -5.26 -16.86 18.23
N GLY A 84 -5.47 -18.14 17.87
CA GLY A 84 -5.73 -19.21 18.82
C GLY A 84 -4.45 -19.80 19.39
N GLY A 85 -4.17 -19.57 20.67
CA GLY A 85 -2.99 -20.11 21.38
C GLY A 85 -2.95 -21.64 21.58
N ASN A 86 -3.65 -22.42 20.76
CA ASN A 86 -3.56 -23.88 20.76
C ASN A 86 -2.82 -24.32 19.50
N GLU A 87 -1.50 -24.37 19.60
CA GLU A 87 -0.65 -25.24 18.80
C GLU A 87 -1.09 -26.69 19.08
N ASP A 88 -2.12 -27.18 18.40
CA ASP A 88 -2.44 -28.61 18.23
C ASP A 88 -3.83 -28.74 17.57
N HIS A 89 -3.96 -28.35 16.30
CA HIS A 89 -4.87 -29.00 15.36
C HIS A 89 -4.63 -28.45 13.95
N ASP A 90 -4.08 -29.29 13.07
CA ASP A 90 -3.99 -29.08 11.63
C ASP A 90 -5.41 -28.98 11.01
N SER A 91 -6.03 -27.81 11.10
CA SER A 91 -7.15 -27.44 10.25
C SER A 91 -6.74 -26.30 9.34
N GLU A 92 -6.38 -26.66 8.12
CA GLU A 92 -6.15 -25.75 6.99
C GLU A 92 -7.46 -25.05 6.63
N ALA A 93 -7.83 -24.00 7.37
CA ALA A 93 -8.98 -23.16 7.07
C ALA A 93 -8.56 -22.13 6.00
N THR A 94 -8.56 -22.55 4.74
CA THR A 94 -8.45 -21.62 3.61
C THR A 94 -9.67 -20.70 3.63
N TYR A 95 -9.46 -19.38 3.68
CA TYR A 95 -10.51 -18.37 3.52
C TYR A 95 -11.12 -18.50 2.11
N GLN A 96 -12.18 -19.29 1.98
CA GLN A 96 -13.03 -19.31 0.79
C GLN A 96 -14.07 -18.21 0.97
N GLY A 97 -13.81 -17.06 0.36
CA GLY A 97 -14.74 -15.92 0.37
C GLY A 97 -16.15 -16.36 -0.03
N GLY A 98 -17.10 -16.19 0.90
CA GLY A 98 -18.50 -16.52 0.64
C GLY A 98 -19.27 -17.02 1.86
N ALA A 99 -19.33 -16.26 2.94
CA ALA A 99 -20.42 -16.39 3.91
C ALA A 99 -20.84 -14.98 4.36
N GLU A 100 -21.90 -14.49 3.73
CA GLU A 100 -22.56 -13.22 4.06
C GLU A 100 -23.31 -13.41 5.40
N VAL A 101 -22.76 -12.89 6.49
CA VAL A 101 -23.57 -12.60 7.69
C VAL A 101 -23.96 -11.14 7.61
N VAL A 102 -25.10 -10.89 6.98
CA VAL A 102 -25.69 -9.55 6.86
C VAL A 102 -26.43 -9.23 8.17
N GLY A 103 -25.94 -8.24 8.91
CA GLY A 103 -26.79 -7.37 9.71
C GLY A 103 -27.07 -7.75 11.17
N GLU A 104 -26.31 -8.65 11.80
CA GLU A 104 -26.37 -8.82 13.26
C GLU A 104 -25.14 -8.17 13.92
N SER A 105 -25.42 -7.34 14.93
CA SER A 105 -24.42 -6.66 15.76
C SER A 105 -23.42 -7.66 16.35
N SER A 106 -22.15 -7.24 16.46
CA SER A 106 -20.98 -7.97 16.95
C SER A 106 -21.17 -8.72 18.27
N CYS A 107 -22.20 -8.40 19.06
CA CYS A 107 -22.54 -9.10 20.30
C CYS A 107 -23.24 -10.47 20.15
N SER A 108 -23.52 -10.95 18.93
CA SER A 108 -24.35 -12.17 18.71
C SER A 108 -23.57 -13.45 18.38
N CYS A 109 -22.27 -13.37 18.09
CA CYS A 109 -21.47 -14.51 17.62
C CYS A 109 -20.12 -14.60 18.34
N PRO A 110 -19.99 -15.41 19.41
CA PRO A 110 -18.74 -15.53 20.17
C PRO A 110 -17.55 -16.08 19.39
N ASP A 111 -17.79 -16.72 18.23
CA ASP A 111 -16.73 -17.23 17.33
C ASP A 111 -16.19 -16.13 16.37
N TYR A 112 -16.81 -14.94 16.35
CA TYR A 112 -16.48 -13.83 15.45
C TYR A 112 -16.20 -12.55 16.26
N GLU A 113 -15.00 -12.45 16.82
CA GLU A 113 -14.65 -11.36 17.76
C GLU A 113 -14.05 -10.13 17.05
N LEU A 114 -13.62 -10.26 15.79
CA LEU A 114 -13.03 -9.16 15.05
C LEU A 114 -14.08 -8.42 14.23
N VAL A 115 -14.05 -7.10 14.29
CA VAL A 115 -14.95 -6.22 13.54
C VAL A 115 -14.13 -5.41 12.55
N ALA A 116 -14.58 -5.34 11.30
CA ALA A 116 -13.94 -4.53 10.26
C ALA A 116 -14.99 -3.88 9.35
N MET A 117 -14.75 -2.64 8.93
CA MET A 117 -15.64 -1.99 7.96
C MET A 117 -15.65 -2.79 6.64
N ARG A 118 -16.81 -2.93 6.00
CA ARG A 118 -16.93 -3.59 4.68
C ARG A 118 -15.96 -2.97 3.68
N GLU A 119 -15.89 -1.64 3.63
CA GLU A 119 -15.01 -0.90 2.73
C GLU A 119 -13.53 -1.24 2.94
N THR A 120 -13.13 -1.50 4.19
CA THR A 120 -11.77 -1.96 4.52
C THR A 120 -11.49 -3.31 3.86
N ILE A 121 -12.42 -4.26 3.93
CA ILE A 121 -12.26 -5.60 3.36
C ILE A 121 -12.22 -5.56 1.84
N GLU A 122 -13.08 -4.76 1.21
CA GLU A 122 -13.06 -4.59 -0.25
C GLU A 122 -11.73 -3.98 -0.74
N MET A 123 -11.16 -3.04 0.02
CA MET A 123 -9.86 -2.45 -0.28
C MET A 123 -8.72 -3.44 -0.05
N LEU A 124 -8.78 -4.24 1.02
CA LEU A 124 -7.81 -5.29 1.28
C LEU A 124 -7.79 -6.32 0.15
N ASP A 125 -8.96 -6.84 -0.26
CA ASP A 125 -9.09 -7.78 -1.38
C ASP A 125 -8.49 -7.20 -2.67
N LYS A 126 -8.77 -5.92 -2.93
CA LYS A 126 -8.21 -5.20 -4.07
C LYS A 126 -6.68 -5.12 -3.97
N ASN A 127 -6.13 -4.79 -2.80
CA ASN A 127 -4.68 -4.66 -2.59
C ASN A 127 -3.99 -6.01 -2.71
N ASN A 128 -4.56 -7.09 -2.16
CA ASN A 128 -4.05 -8.45 -2.29
C ASN A 128 -4.00 -8.90 -3.77
N ARG A 129 -5.02 -8.56 -4.56
CA ARG A 129 -4.99 -8.79 -6.02
C ARG A 129 -3.90 -7.98 -6.70
N LEU A 130 -3.74 -6.71 -6.35
CA LEU A 130 -2.68 -5.87 -6.91
C LEU A 130 -1.29 -6.40 -6.55
N ALA A 131 -1.10 -6.92 -5.34
CA ALA A 131 0.13 -7.59 -4.92
C ALA A 131 0.42 -8.81 -5.82
N SER A 132 -0.58 -9.68 -6.06
CA SER A 132 -0.42 -10.85 -6.92
C SER A 132 0.01 -10.51 -8.36
N TYR A 133 -0.32 -9.32 -8.87
CA TYR A 133 0.11 -8.86 -10.18
C TYR A 133 1.57 -8.39 -10.24
N CYS A 134 2.21 -8.19 -9.09
CA CYS A 134 3.60 -7.78 -8.98
C CYS A 134 4.55 -8.98 -8.88
N ASP A 135 4.04 -10.16 -8.57
CA ASP A 135 4.81 -11.39 -8.37
C ASP A 135 5.13 -12.06 -9.73
N PRO A 136 6.42 -12.15 -10.14
CA PRO A 136 6.83 -12.86 -11.35
C PRO A 136 6.42 -14.33 -11.41
N ASP A 137 6.38 -15.02 -10.26
CA ASP A 137 6.14 -16.46 -10.18
C ASP A 137 4.69 -16.79 -10.57
N ASN A 138 3.76 -15.88 -10.28
CA ASN A 138 2.39 -15.92 -10.74
C ASN A 138 2.21 -15.92 -12.28
N PHE A 139 3.27 -15.60 -13.03
CA PHE A 139 3.25 -15.51 -14.50
C PHE A 139 4.35 -16.33 -15.19
N ASP A 140 5.03 -17.25 -14.48
CA ASP A 140 6.17 -18.02 -15.00
C ASP A 140 7.29 -17.12 -15.59
N LEU A 141 7.54 -15.95 -14.99
CA LEU A 141 8.55 -15.01 -15.48
C LEU A 141 9.87 -15.15 -14.70
N CYS A 142 10.99 -15.30 -15.41
CA CYS A 142 12.31 -15.31 -14.81
C CYS A 142 12.83 -13.87 -14.64
N ILE A 143 12.44 -13.23 -13.55
CA ILE A 143 12.87 -11.87 -13.17
C ILE A 143 13.69 -11.97 -11.87
N GLY A 144 14.52 -10.96 -11.57
CA GLY A 144 15.25 -10.90 -10.30
C GLY A 144 14.31 -10.93 -9.09
N SER A 145 14.76 -11.57 -8.00
CA SER A 145 14.01 -11.78 -6.75
C SER A 145 13.36 -10.52 -6.20
N ASP A 146 14.06 -9.40 -6.31
CA ASP A 146 13.63 -8.15 -5.66
C ASP A 146 12.46 -7.48 -6.41
N ASN A 147 12.12 -7.94 -7.63
CA ASN A 147 11.05 -7.35 -8.44
C ASN A 147 9.71 -7.37 -7.70
N PHE A 148 9.41 -8.48 -7.00
CA PHE A 148 8.18 -8.58 -6.22
C PHE A 148 8.20 -7.56 -5.06
N GLY A 149 9.27 -7.54 -4.26
CA GLY A 149 9.44 -6.58 -3.17
C GLY A 149 9.31 -5.12 -3.62
N TYR A 150 9.96 -4.75 -4.72
CA TYR A 150 9.82 -3.40 -5.31
C TYR A 150 8.40 -3.10 -5.80
N GLY A 151 7.67 -4.11 -6.31
CA GLY A 151 6.28 -3.95 -6.69
C GLY A 151 5.35 -3.73 -5.50
N ILE A 152 5.64 -4.37 -4.36
CA ILE A 152 4.92 -4.14 -3.11
C ILE A 152 5.24 -2.74 -2.55
N ILE A 153 6.49 -2.26 -2.63
CA ILE A 153 6.85 -0.87 -2.27
C ILE A 153 6.01 0.13 -3.10
N GLU A 154 5.95 -0.06 -4.41
CA GLU A 154 5.17 0.83 -5.31
C GLU A 154 3.66 0.78 -5.00
N LEU A 155 3.14 -0.39 -4.61
CA LEU A 155 1.75 -0.56 -4.18
C LEU A 155 1.47 0.15 -2.84
N LEU A 156 2.33 0.00 -1.84
CA LEU A 156 2.22 0.69 -0.55
C LEU A 156 2.22 2.22 -0.74
N GLU A 157 3.10 2.73 -1.60
CA GLU A 157 3.12 4.15 -1.98
C GLU A 157 1.80 4.61 -2.63
N ASN A 158 1.18 3.78 -3.48
CA ASN A 158 -0.14 4.06 -4.06
C ASN A 158 -1.26 4.06 -3.01
N ILE A 159 -1.21 3.15 -2.04
CA ILE A 159 -2.17 3.09 -0.92
C ILE A 159 -2.05 4.36 -0.07
N LEU A 160 -0.83 4.73 0.34
CA LEU A 160 -0.57 5.95 1.13
C LEU A 160 -1.03 7.22 0.40
N LYS A 161 -0.85 7.29 -0.93
CA LYS A 161 -1.39 8.38 -1.74
C LYS A 161 -2.92 8.45 -1.70
N SER A 162 -3.59 7.30 -1.63
CA SER A 162 -5.04 7.17 -1.57
C SER A 162 -5.59 7.53 -0.18
N CYS A 163 -4.90 7.16 0.91
CA CYS A 163 -5.26 7.54 2.29
C CYS A 163 -5.48 9.05 2.45
N MET A 164 -4.81 9.86 1.63
CA MET A 164 -4.59 11.28 1.89
C MET A 164 -5.25 12.22 0.90
N THR A 165 -5.71 11.69 -0.24
CA THR A 165 -6.57 12.46 -1.15
C THR A 165 -7.82 13.01 -0.44
N PRO A 166 -8.51 12.24 0.44
CA PRO A 166 -9.63 12.75 1.24
C PRO A 166 -9.26 13.90 2.20
N MET A 167 -8.05 13.89 2.77
CA MET A 167 -7.63 14.85 3.81
C MET A 167 -7.38 16.29 3.29
N SER A 168 -7.27 16.49 1.97
CA SER A 168 -6.73 17.74 1.41
C SER A 168 -7.74 18.87 1.10
N ARG A 169 -9.04 18.57 0.91
CA ARG A 169 -10.04 19.59 0.48
C ARG A 169 -11.44 19.45 1.06
N SER A 170 -11.86 18.25 1.43
CA SER A 170 -13.09 17.98 2.20
C SER A 170 -12.92 16.61 2.88
N PRO A 171 -12.50 16.57 4.15
CA PRO A 171 -12.13 15.32 4.81
C PRO A 171 -13.32 14.36 4.82
N ASN A 172 -13.25 13.34 3.97
CA ASN A 172 -14.05 12.15 4.14
C ASN A 172 -13.27 11.27 5.14
N ILE A 173 -13.56 11.49 6.42
CA ILE A 173 -12.88 10.82 7.53
C ILE A 173 -13.13 9.31 7.49
N HIS A 174 -14.32 8.89 7.10
CA HIS A 174 -14.63 7.47 6.90
C HIS A 174 -13.72 6.85 5.82
N GLN A 175 -13.66 7.44 4.63
CA GLN A 175 -12.78 6.96 3.56
C GLN A 175 -11.30 6.99 3.96
N MET A 176 -10.88 8.01 4.71
CA MET A 176 -9.53 8.09 5.26
C MET A 176 -9.25 6.90 6.19
N TRP A 177 -10.15 6.65 7.15
CA TRP A 177 -10.03 5.55 8.10
C TRP A 177 -10.06 4.21 7.40
N ALA A 178 -10.97 3.98 6.44
CA ALA A 178 -11.03 2.73 5.65
C ALA A 178 -9.74 2.44 4.89
N ASN A 179 -9.08 3.45 4.32
CA ASN A 179 -7.78 3.24 3.68
C ASN A 179 -6.67 2.88 4.69
N ILE A 180 -6.68 3.50 5.87
CA ILE A 180 -5.70 3.24 6.94
C ILE A 180 -5.91 1.85 7.53
N ALA A 181 -7.16 1.47 7.77
CA ALA A 181 -7.55 0.13 8.21
C ALA A 181 -7.14 -0.94 7.18
N ALA A 182 -7.41 -0.68 5.89
CA ALA A 182 -7.02 -1.60 4.81
C ALA A 182 -5.49 -1.72 4.68
N LEU A 183 -4.75 -0.63 4.91
CA LEU A 183 -3.30 -0.65 4.96
C LEU A 183 -2.79 -1.48 6.13
N ALA A 184 -3.36 -1.32 7.34
CA ALA A 184 -2.98 -2.11 8.51
C ALA A 184 -3.16 -3.61 8.28
N GLN A 185 -4.32 -3.99 7.72
CA GLN A 185 -4.60 -5.38 7.36
C GLN A 185 -3.65 -5.90 6.28
N PHE A 186 -3.39 -5.09 5.24
CA PHE A 186 -2.48 -5.49 4.16
C PHE A 186 -1.06 -5.73 4.67
N LEU A 187 -0.54 -4.86 5.54
CA LEU A 187 0.81 -4.96 6.12
C LEU A 187 1.02 -6.23 6.95
N ASN A 188 -0.05 -6.74 7.57
CA ASN A 188 -0.05 -7.97 8.36
C ASN A 188 -0.56 -9.18 7.57
N GLY A 189 -0.79 -9.01 6.26
CA GLY A 189 -1.34 -10.04 5.39
C GLY A 189 -0.27 -10.92 4.74
N GLU A 190 -0.67 -12.11 4.35
CA GLU A 190 0.23 -13.09 3.71
C GLU A 190 0.50 -12.76 2.23
N ALA A 191 -0.29 -11.89 1.61
CA ALA A 191 -0.23 -11.62 0.16
C ALA A 191 1.12 -11.10 -0.36
N HIS A 192 1.99 -10.61 0.53
CA HIS A 192 3.33 -10.15 0.19
C HIS A 192 4.46 -10.82 0.97
N GLU A 193 4.16 -11.70 1.94
CA GLU A 193 5.13 -12.47 2.75
C GLU A 193 6.35 -11.67 3.24
N GLY A 194 6.17 -10.40 3.62
CA GLY A 194 7.28 -9.51 3.98
C GLY A 194 8.31 -9.18 2.87
N ALA A 195 8.14 -9.61 1.62
CA ALA A 195 9.15 -9.51 0.55
C ALA A 195 9.70 -8.09 0.28
N TRP A 196 8.94 -7.05 0.61
CA TRP A 196 9.37 -5.66 0.46
C TRP A 196 10.31 -5.18 1.56
N LEU A 197 10.36 -5.85 2.71
CA LEU A 197 11.26 -5.54 3.82
C LEU A 197 12.69 -6.00 3.51
N ASP A 198 12.85 -6.99 2.65
CA ASP A 198 14.11 -7.65 2.32
C ASP A 198 14.77 -7.14 1.02
N VAL A 199 14.22 -6.09 0.39
CA VAL A 199 14.86 -5.51 -0.80
C VAL A 199 16.20 -4.86 -0.46
N ASP A 200 17.07 -4.74 -1.45
CA ASP A 200 18.41 -4.17 -1.29
C ASP A 200 18.42 -2.65 -0.95
N ASP A 201 17.37 -1.91 -1.31
CA ASP A 201 17.18 -0.50 -0.96
C ASP A 201 16.61 -0.30 0.46
N ARG A 202 17.41 -0.68 1.46
CA ARG A 202 17.03 -0.58 2.88
C ARG A 202 16.66 0.84 3.31
N ALA A 203 17.31 1.86 2.75
CA ALA A 203 17.03 3.25 3.09
C ALA A 203 15.60 3.68 2.69
N ARG A 204 15.13 3.22 1.53
CA ARG A 204 13.75 3.43 1.09
C ARG A 204 12.75 2.66 1.95
N VAL A 205 13.07 1.42 2.32
CA VAL A 205 12.24 0.59 3.22
C VAL A 205 12.08 1.26 4.59
N ASP A 206 13.19 1.68 5.22
CA ASP A 206 13.21 2.37 6.51
C ASP A 206 12.36 3.66 6.46
N SER A 207 12.53 4.44 5.39
CA SER A 207 11.77 5.69 5.19
C SER A 207 10.28 5.43 4.93
N LEU A 208 9.95 4.33 4.25
CA LEU A 208 8.56 3.95 3.98
C LEU A 208 7.87 3.47 5.26
N CYS A 209 8.54 2.71 6.12
CA CYS A 209 8.03 2.33 7.45
C CYS A 209 7.71 3.58 8.29
N GLY A 210 8.62 4.56 8.30
CA GLY A 210 8.38 5.84 8.98
C GLY A 210 7.20 6.62 8.38
N LEU A 211 7.06 6.63 7.05
CA LEU A 211 5.93 7.26 6.36
C LEU A 211 4.59 6.57 6.69
N ILE A 212 4.57 5.24 6.75
CA ILE A 212 3.40 4.45 7.18
C ILE A 212 2.99 4.82 8.60
N GLY A 213 3.96 4.88 9.52
CA GLY A 213 3.73 5.33 10.91
C GLY A 213 3.16 6.75 10.99
N CYS A 214 3.72 7.69 10.22
CA CYS A 214 3.20 9.05 10.14
C CYS A 214 1.74 9.09 9.61
N ALA A 215 1.37 8.20 8.69
CA ALA A 215 0.03 8.14 8.12
C ALA A 215 -1.04 7.75 9.16
N ILE A 216 -0.79 6.70 9.95
CA ILE A 216 -1.71 6.28 11.03
C ILE A 216 -1.80 7.36 12.12
N LEU A 217 -0.69 7.95 12.56
CA LEU A 217 -0.74 9.04 13.55
C LEU A 217 -1.54 10.23 13.05
N THR A 218 -1.41 10.57 11.76
CA THR A 218 -2.20 11.63 11.12
C THR A 218 -3.70 11.32 11.13
N ALA A 219 -4.08 10.08 10.81
CA ALA A 219 -5.47 9.64 10.85
C ALA A 219 -6.05 9.65 12.28
N LEU A 220 -5.31 9.15 13.27
CA LEU A 220 -5.70 9.20 14.69
C LEU A 220 -5.86 10.64 15.20
N ASN A 221 -4.94 11.53 14.82
CA ASN A 221 -5.06 12.95 15.12
C ASN A 221 -6.31 13.58 14.50
N ASP A 222 -6.66 13.21 13.27
CA ASP A 222 -7.88 13.73 12.64
C ASP A 222 -9.16 13.19 13.30
N LEU A 223 -9.18 11.96 13.79
CA LEU A 223 -10.26 11.43 14.64
C LEU A 223 -10.37 12.18 15.98
N ASP A 224 -9.23 12.46 16.63
CA ASP A 224 -9.16 13.22 17.88
C ASP A 224 -9.70 14.65 17.70
N ARG A 225 -9.37 15.31 16.58
CA ARG A 225 -9.86 16.67 16.26
C ARG A 225 -11.38 16.76 16.13
N ILE A 226 -12.03 15.67 15.76
CA ILE A 226 -13.48 15.60 15.61
C ILE A 226 -14.17 14.92 16.80
N GLY A 227 -13.40 14.55 17.84
CA GLY A 227 -13.91 13.89 19.05
C GLY A 227 -14.38 12.46 18.82
N GLN A 228 -13.82 11.76 17.83
CA GLN A 228 -14.15 10.36 17.50
C GLN A 228 -13.01 9.40 17.90
N LEU A 229 -12.03 9.89 18.67
CA LEU A 229 -10.99 9.08 19.29
C LEU A 229 -11.43 8.72 20.72
N ALA A 230 -12.22 7.66 20.84
CA ALA A 230 -12.74 7.16 22.11
C ALA A 230 -13.10 5.67 21.99
N CYS A 231 -13.20 4.96 23.10
CA CYS A 231 -13.61 3.56 23.15
C CYS A 231 -15.06 3.33 22.68
N ASP A 232 -15.92 4.35 22.75
CA ASP A 232 -17.31 4.34 22.26
C ASP A 232 -17.46 5.01 20.89
N SER A 233 -16.35 5.11 20.14
CA SER A 233 -16.34 5.66 18.79
C SER A 233 -17.23 4.86 17.83
N PRO A 234 -17.89 5.52 16.85
CA PRO A 234 -18.56 4.84 15.74
C PRO A 234 -17.55 4.10 14.82
N PHE A 235 -16.25 4.34 14.99
CA PHE A 235 -15.21 3.52 14.36
C PHE A 235 -14.96 2.28 15.23
N GLU A 236 -15.81 1.26 15.07
CA GLU A 236 -15.80 0.05 15.92
C GLU A 236 -14.49 -0.75 15.83
N ASP A 237 -13.75 -0.61 14.71
CA ASP A 237 -12.46 -1.28 14.48
C ASP A 237 -11.25 -0.47 15.00
N LEU A 238 -11.46 0.64 15.71
CA LEU A 238 -10.39 1.56 16.16
C LEU A 238 -9.27 0.86 16.94
N GLY A 239 -9.63 0.06 17.95
CA GLY A 239 -8.67 -0.67 18.76
C GLY A 239 -7.92 -1.75 17.98
N LEU A 240 -8.64 -2.53 17.15
CA LEU A 240 -8.06 -3.53 16.26
C LEU A 240 -7.02 -2.92 15.32
N ILE A 241 -7.33 -1.81 14.66
CA ILE A 241 -6.40 -1.18 13.71
C ILE A 241 -5.16 -0.65 14.44
N MET A 242 -5.30 -0.03 15.62
CA MET A 242 -4.14 0.35 16.44
C MET A 242 -3.27 -0.86 16.77
N ALA A 243 -3.88 -1.96 17.21
CA ALA A 243 -3.20 -3.21 17.55
C ALA A 243 -2.46 -3.82 16.34
N LEU A 244 -3.05 -3.80 15.14
CA LEU A 244 -2.39 -4.26 13.91
C LEU A 244 -1.16 -3.43 13.53
N TYR A 245 -1.17 -2.12 13.78
CA TYR A 245 0.03 -1.29 13.56
C TYR A 245 1.13 -1.57 14.58
N ILE A 246 0.79 -1.85 15.85
CA ILE A 246 1.76 -2.32 16.83
C ILE A 246 2.30 -3.70 16.42
N ARG A 247 1.47 -4.61 15.94
CA ARG A 247 1.94 -5.91 15.43
C ARG A 247 2.94 -5.73 14.29
N PHE A 248 2.62 -4.85 13.33
CA PHE A 248 3.50 -4.52 12.22
C PHE A 248 4.82 -3.87 12.69
N SER A 249 4.83 -3.11 13.78
CA SER A 249 6.04 -2.45 14.27
C SER A 249 7.15 -3.44 14.68
N HIS A 250 6.80 -4.69 14.97
CA HIS A 250 7.78 -5.75 15.24
C HIS A 250 8.54 -6.21 13.99
N ASP A 251 7.91 -6.11 12.81
CA ASP A 251 8.51 -6.50 11.53
C ASP A 251 9.10 -5.28 10.79
N ALA A 252 8.62 -4.07 11.11
CA ALA A 252 9.09 -2.83 10.51
C ALA A 252 10.58 -2.61 10.77
N THR A 253 11.32 -2.23 9.72
CA THR A 253 12.75 -1.94 9.83
C THR A 253 13.07 -0.64 10.57
N SER A 254 12.07 0.24 10.71
CA SER A 254 12.13 1.47 11.52
C SER A 254 10.76 1.80 12.10
N THR A 255 10.74 2.16 13.38
CA THR A 255 9.57 2.74 14.07
C THR A 255 9.66 4.26 14.22
N VAL A 256 10.64 4.89 13.56
CA VAL A 256 10.94 6.31 13.74
C VAL A 256 10.80 7.07 12.43
N PHE A 257 10.19 8.26 12.49
CA PHE A 257 10.24 9.26 11.42
C PHE A 257 10.62 10.63 11.99
N ARG A 258 11.14 11.50 11.13
CA ARG A 258 11.61 12.82 11.54
C ARG A 258 10.53 13.87 11.37
N GLU A 259 10.18 14.53 12.47
CA GLU A 259 9.19 15.60 12.52
C GLU A 259 9.84 16.86 13.08
N SER A 260 9.87 17.96 12.30
CA SER A 260 10.42 19.25 12.79
C SER A 260 11.80 19.15 13.47
N ASP A 261 12.68 18.28 12.94
CA ASP A 261 14.02 17.98 13.47
C ASP A 261 14.05 17.22 14.81
N GLN A 262 12.93 16.58 15.17
CA GLN A 262 12.81 15.62 16.26
C GLN A 262 12.48 14.24 15.70
N ASP A 263 13.00 13.19 16.33
CA ASP A 263 12.67 11.82 16.00
C ASP A 263 11.39 11.43 16.75
N VAL A 264 10.37 11.01 15.99
CA VAL A 264 9.08 10.55 16.52
C VAL A 264 9.01 9.04 16.37
N ASN A 265 8.93 8.33 17.50
CA ASN A 265 8.62 6.91 17.51
C ASN A 265 7.10 6.73 17.36
N TRP A 266 6.66 6.22 16.22
CA TRP A 266 5.23 6.10 15.93
C TRP A 266 4.56 4.96 16.70
N GLN A 267 5.30 3.92 17.11
CA GLN A 267 4.77 2.84 17.95
C GLN A 267 4.35 3.40 19.32
N ASP A 268 5.26 4.14 19.96
CA ASP A 268 5.05 4.83 21.23
C ASP A 268 3.86 5.79 21.17
N MET A 269 3.73 6.54 20.07
CA MET A 269 2.62 7.47 19.88
C MET A 269 1.27 6.76 19.66
N ILE A 270 1.24 5.58 19.03
CA ILE A 270 0.01 4.77 18.95
C ILE A 270 -0.44 4.34 20.35
N LEU A 271 0.48 3.90 21.21
CA LEU A 271 0.17 3.57 22.61
C LEU A 271 -0.37 4.80 23.36
N ALA A 272 0.19 5.99 23.11
CA ALA A 272 -0.30 7.24 23.68
C ALA A 272 -1.74 7.57 23.23
N TYR A 273 -2.06 7.32 21.95
CA TYR A 273 -3.41 7.49 21.41
C TYR A 273 -4.40 6.48 22.00
N ALA A 274 -4.02 5.21 22.12
CA ALA A 274 -4.85 4.18 22.74
C ALA A 274 -5.16 4.51 24.21
N TYR A 275 -4.13 4.94 24.96
CA TYR A 275 -4.30 5.41 26.34
C TYR A 275 -5.28 6.58 26.45
N LYS A 276 -5.12 7.59 25.58
CA LYS A 276 -6.00 8.76 25.55
C LYS A 276 -7.44 8.38 25.21
N ALA A 277 -7.63 7.38 24.37
CA ALA A 277 -8.93 6.88 23.94
C ALA A 277 -9.61 5.94 24.95
N ASP A 278 -8.93 5.57 26.03
CA ASP A 278 -9.34 4.53 26.98
C ASP A 278 -9.56 3.17 26.28
N ILE A 279 -8.67 2.82 25.34
CA ILE A 279 -8.70 1.57 24.58
C ILE A 279 -7.57 0.67 25.08
N ASP A 280 -7.96 -0.53 25.54
CA ASP A 280 -7.01 -1.59 25.88
C ASP A 280 -6.72 -2.44 24.65
N LEU A 281 -5.48 -2.33 24.14
CA LEU A 281 -5.03 -3.04 22.95
C LEU A 281 -4.87 -4.55 23.17
N SER A 282 -4.75 -5.00 24.42
CA SER A 282 -4.56 -6.43 24.73
C SER A 282 -5.81 -7.27 24.47
N TYR A 283 -6.99 -6.65 24.43
CA TYR A 283 -8.28 -7.31 24.17
C TYR A 283 -8.73 -7.20 22.71
N GLN A 284 -7.85 -6.83 21.78
CA GLN A 284 -8.23 -6.58 20.38
C GLN A 284 -8.04 -7.81 19.46
N GLY A 285 -7.80 -9.00 20.03
CA GLY A 285 -7.70 -10.25 19.27
C GLY A 285 -6.48 -10.39 18.36
N VAL A 286 -5.47 -9.52 18.51
CA VAL A 286 -4.20 -9.57 17.76
C VAL A 286 -3.13 -10.28 18.59
N THR A 287 -2.58 -11.38 18.08
CA THR A 287 -1.51 -12.13 18.76
C THR A 287 -0.13 -11.52 18.53
N GLY A 288 0.82 -11.95 19.35
CA GLY A 288 2.23 -11.55 19.22
C GLY A 288 2.55 -10.16 19.77
N LEU A 289 1.60 -9.49 20.45
CA LEU A 289 1.80 -8.16 21.00
C LEU A 289 2.57 -8.14 22.35
N GLY A 290 2.62 -9.27 23.06
CA GLY A 290 3.38 -9.43 24.31
C GLY A 290 3.08 -8.38 25.39
N ASP A 291 4.07 -8.12 26.25
CA ASP A 291 4.00 -7.09 27.31
C ASP A 291 4.20 -5.64 26.79
N SER A 292 4.37 -5.47 25.46
CA SER A 292 4.69 -4.20 24.79
C SER A 292 3.49 -3.25 24.64
N LEU A 293 2.37 -3.53 25.30
CA LEU A 293 1.13 -2.79 25.16
C LEU A 293 0.83 -1.80 26.31
N ASP A 294 1.66 -1.76 27.35
CA ASP A 294 1.46 -0.79 28.42
C ASP A 294 2.21 0.52 28.13
N PRO A 295 1.52 1.62 27.79
CA PRO A 295 2.13 2.93 27.58
C PRO A 295 2.91 3.44 28.81
N ARG A 296 2.65 2.89 30.01
CA ARG A 296 3.39 3.20 31.25
C ARG A 296 4.72 2.46 31.37
N ASN A 297 4.92 1.41 30.58
CA ASN A 297 6.21 0.70 30.48
C ASN A 297 7.15 1.36 29.47
N SER A 298 6.64 2.32 28.69
CA SER A 298 7.40 3.16 27.77
C SER A 298 7.52 4.58 28.34
N ASP A 299 8.65 5.26 28.08
CA ASP A 299 8.83 6.69 28.37
C ASP A 299 7.99 7.57 27.40
N VAL A 300 6.71 7.22 27.21
CA VAL A 300 5.81 7.88 26.28
C VAL A 300 5.37 9.23 26.86
N ASP A 301 5.73 10.30 26.16
CA ASP A 301 5.13 11.61 26.39
C ASP A 301 3.64 11.54 26.08
N LEU A 302 2.81 11.81 27.09
CA LEU A 302 1.36 11.89 26.91
C LEU A 302 1.02 12.99 25.91
N LEU A 303 0.07 12.70 25.01
CA LEU A 303 -0.38 13.63 23.99
C LEU A 303 -0.95 14.92 24.61
N ASP A 304 -0.44 16.08 24.20
CA ASP A 304 -1.01 17.37 24.61
C ASP A 304 -2.49 17.45 24.20
N PHE A 305 -3.28 18.13 25.04
CA PHE A 305 -4.69 18.44 24.80
C PHE A 305 -4.90 19.38 23.60
N ASN A 306 -3.86 20.12 23.17
CA ASN A 306 -3.95 20.98 21.99
C ASN A 306 -3.82 20.19 20.68
N VAL A 307 -4.94 19.75 20.13
CA VAL A 307 -4.97 19.00 18.87
C VAL A 307 -4.96 19.95 17.67
N THR A 308 -3.92 19.85 16.81
CA THR A 308 -3.79 20.69 15.60
C THR A 308 -3.77 19.83 14.34
N ALA A 309 -4.19 20.40 13.21
CA ALA A 309 -4.23 19.69 11.92
C ALA A 309 -2.85 19.22 11.42
N SER A 310 -1.79 19.85 11.90
CA SER A 310 -0.42 19.63 11.45
C SER A 310 0.45 18.95 12.50
N ARG A 311 -0.15 18.30 13.51
CA ARG A 311 0.59 17.70 14.64
C ARG A 311 1.75 16.82 14.19
N TRP A 312 1.55 16.00 13.16
CA TRP A 312 2.55 15.05 12.67
C TRP A 312 3.24 15.51 11.39
N SER A 313 3.03 16.78 10.99
CA SER A 313 3.69 17.41 9.85
C SER A 313 3.71 16.58 8.55
N TRP A 314 2.67 15.75 8.30
CA TRP A 314 2.61 14.80 7.19
C TRP A 314 3.14 15.35 5.86
N SER A 315 2.67 16.53 5.46
CA SER A 315 3.04 17.14 4.16
C SER A 315 4.55 17.34 4.03
N LYS A 316 5.25 17.61 5.13
CA LYS A 316 6.71 17.73 5.18
C LYS A 316 7.35 16.34 5.11
N VAL A 317 6.92 15.39 5.93
CA VAL A 317 7.43 14.01 5.95
C VAL A 317 7.32 13.36 4.56
N LEU A 318 6.17 13.51 3.91
CA LEU A 318 5.93 13.03 2.54
C LEU A 318 6.79 13.76 1.50
N ALA A 319 7.04 15.07 1.67
CA ALA A 319 7.89 15.82 0.76
C ALA A 319 9.35 15.34 0.85
N GLU A 320 9.86 15.11 2.06
CA GLU A 320 11.21 14.57 2.31
C GLU A 320 11.36 13.15 1.74
N TYR A 321 10.34 12.30 1.92
CA TYR A 321 10.32 10.97 1.29
C TYR A 321 10.42 11.07 -0.23
N ARG A 322 9.64 11.96 -0.86
CA ARG A 322 9.64 12.16 -2.32
C ARG A 322 10.96 12.68 -2.86
N GLU A 323 11.57 13.63 -2.15
CA GLU A 323 12.85 14.21 -2.54
C GLU A 323 13.97 13.17 -2.52
N THR A 324 13.92 12.25 -1.55
CA THR A 324 14.96 11.24 -1.35
C THR A 324 14.79 10.04 -2.28
N HIS A 325 13.56 9.53 -2.44
CA HIS A 325 13.30 8.21 -3.01
C HIS A 325 12.58 8.23 -4.36
N CYS A 326 12.07 9.38 -4.82
CA CYS A 326 11.29 9.45 -6.06
C CYS A 326 12.04 10.17 -7.19
N VAL A 327 12.43 9.41 -8.23
CA VAL A 327 13.13 9.94 -9.42
C VAL A 327 12.35 11.05 -10.14
N SER A 328 11.02 11.03 -10.11
CA SER A 328 10.14 12.03 -10.75
C SER A 328 9.32 12.86 -9.76
N GLY A 329 9.71 12.86 -8.46
CA GLY A 329 8.99 13.57 -7.39
C GLY A 329 7.59 13.05 -7.10
N THR A 330 7.22 11.87 -7.62
CA THR A 330 5.92 11.23 -7.41
C THR A 330 6.14 9.84 -6.80
N ILE A 331 5.44 9.55 -5.71
CA ILE A 331 5.36 8.22 -5.11
C ILE A 331 4.40 7.32 -5.89
N GLY A 332 4.67 6.02 -5.89
CA GLY A 332 3.85 5.00 -6.49
C GLY A 332 4.00 4.93 -8.00
N GLY A 333 3.17 4.11 -8.62
CA GLY A 333 3.28 3.80 -10.04
C GLY A 333 2.57 2.52 -10.42
N SER A 334 3.01 1.95 -11.54
CA SER A 334 2.58 0.62 -12.00
C SER A 334 3.73 -0.12 -12.71
N ARG A 335 4.97 0.29 -12.48
CA ARG A 335 6.16 -0.24 -13.16
C ARG A 335 6.28 -1.75 -12.95
N TYR A 336 5.98 -2.22 -11.75
CA TYR A 336 6.15 -3.61 -11.37
C TYR A 336 4.87 -4.44 -11.52
N ASN A 337 3.74 -3.79 -11.83
CA ASN A 337 2.52 -4.50 -12.18
C ASN A 337 2.68 -5.14 -13.56
N ILE A 338 2.81 -6.47 -13.61
CA ILE A 338 3.08 -7.27 -14.80
C ILE A 338 1.92 -7.18 -15.81
N LEU A 339 0.69 -6.91 -15.35
CA LEU A 339 -0.46 -6.69 -16.23
C LEU A 339 -0.34 -5.39 -17.04
N SER A 340 0.47 -4.43 -16.56
CA SER A 340 0.73 -3.17 -17.28
C SER A 340 1.79 -3.32 -18.38
N TRP A 341 2.54 -4.42 -18.38
CA TRP A 341 3.64 -4.64 -19.32
C TRP A 341 3.13 -4.92 -20.74
N SER A 342 3.97 -4.60 -21.73
CA SER A 342 3.74 -5.04 -23.10
C SER A 342 3.90 -6.56 -23.22
N ARG A 343 3.35 -7.12 -24.30
CA ARG A 343 3.49 -8.56 -24.59
C ARG A 343 4.96 -8.94 -24.80
N GLU A 344 5.69 -8.07 -25.47
CA GLU A 344 7.12 -8.20 -25.75
C GLU A 344 7.95 -8.17 -24.46
N GLN A 345 7.60 -7.29 -23.51
CA GLN A 345 8.25 -7.22 -22.21
C GLN A 345 8.06 -8.52 -21.42
N ARG A 346 6.82 -9.04 -21.31
CA ARG A 346 6.59 -10.33 -20.64
C ARG A 346 7.31 -11.48 -21.34
N ALA A 347 7.23 -11.54 -22.67
CA ALA A 347 7.93 -12.56 -23.45
C ALA A 347 9.45 -12.53 -23.26
N GLN A 348 10.05 -11.35 -23.06
CA GLN A 348 11.48 -11.22 -22.81
C GLN A 348 11.93 -12.01 -21.56
N TYR A 349 11.11 -12.04 -20.51
CA TYR A 349 11.44 -12.68 -19.23
C TYR A 349 10.91 -14.12 -19.10
N HIS A 350 10.00 -14.55 -19.96
CA HIS A 350 9.54 -15.95 -20.00
C HIS A 350 10.63 -16.87 -20.59
N PRO A 351 10.87 -18.09 -20.03
CA PRO A 351 11.88 -19.03 -20.52
C PRO A 351 11.79 -19.34 -22.02
N GLU A 352 10.57 -19.60 -22.50
CA GLU A 352 10.28 -19.93 -23.90
C GLU A 352 10.15 -18.71 -24.84
N LYS A 353 10.43 -17.49 -24.36
CA LYS A 353 10.30 -16.25 -25.15
C LYS A 353 8.90 -16.00 -25.73
N ARG A 354 7.86 -16.40 -25.00
CA ARG A 354 6.44 -16.17 -25.34
C ARG A 354 5.73 -15.39 -24.25
N ASP A 355 4.67 -14.68 -24.62
CA ASP A 355 3.83 -13.98 -23.64
C ASP A 355 2.98 -15.01 -22.85
N PRO A 356 3.18 -15.17 -21.53
CA PRO A 356 2.38 -16.09 -20.71
C PRO A 356 0.90 -15.69 -20.69
N MET A 357 0.59 -14.43 -20.98
CA MET A 357 -0.77 -13.90 -20.99
C MET A 357 -1.37 -13.80 -22.39
N HIS A 358 -0.83 -14.53 -23.37
CA HIS A 358 -1.19 -14.30 -24.77
C HIS A 358 -2.69 -14.42 -25.07
N ARG A 359 -3.42 -15.27 -24.32
CA ARG A 359 -4.87 -15.52 -24.42
C ARG A 359 -5.76 -14.35 -23.97
N PHE A 360 -5.24 -13.45 -23.14
CA PHE A 360 -6.01 -12.33 -22.60
C PHE A 360 -5.90 -11.09 -23.50
N LYS A 361 -7.02 -10.40 -23.72
CA LYS A 361 -7.05 -9.10 -24.41
C LYS A 361 -6.60 -8.00 -23.46
N SER A 362 -6.03 -6.92 -23.99
CA SER A 362 -5.56 -5.79 -23.16
C SER A 362 -6.64 -5.22 -22.24
N LYS A 363 -7.91 -5.20 -22.68
CA LYS A 363 -9.05 -4.76 -21.87
C LYS A 363 -9.40 -5.68 -20.69
N GLU A 364 -8.99 -6.94 -20.75
CA GLU A 364 -9.20 -7.94 -19.69
C GLU A 364 -8.09 -7.85 -18.63
N MET A 365 -6.91 -7.35 -19.02
CA MET A 365 -5.76 -7.13 -18.14
C MET A 365 -5.80 -5.77 -17.41
N THR A 366 -6.78 -4.92 -17.71
CA THR A 366 -6.95 -3.62 -17.04
C THR A 366 -7.83 -3.74 -15.79
N GLY A 367 -7.37 -3.19 -14.66
CA GLY A 367 -8.13 -3.15 -13.40
C GLY A 367 -7.83 -4.35 -12.49
N THR A 368 -8.72 -4.64 -11.54
CA THR A 368 -8.55 -5.70 -10.52
C THR A 368 -9.51 -6.87 -10.73
N LYS A 369 -9.94 -7.08 -11.98
CA LYS A 369 -10.94 -8.09 -12.36
C LYS A 369 -10.33 -9.46 -12.65
N LEU A 370 -9.04 -9.51 -12.97
CA LEU A 370 -8.34 -10.77 -13.26
C LEU A 370 -7.92 -11.42 -11.94
N VAL A 371 -8.31 -12.66 -11.71
CA VAL A 371 -7.90 -13.42 -10.53
C VAL A 371 -6.77 -14.35 -11.00
N VAL A 372 -5.55 -14.08 -10.53
CA VAL A 372 -4.30 -14.74 -10.95
C VAL A 372 -4.32 -16.28 -10.81
N PRO A 373 -5.05 -16.91 -9.86
CA PRO A 373 -5.24 -18.37 -9.88
C PRO A 373 -5.72 -18.96 -11.23
N ASP A 374 -6.37 -18.16 -12.08
CA ASP A 374 -6.82 -18.57 -13.41
C ASP A 374 -5.73 -18.50 -14.50
N CYS A 375 -4.55 -17.93 -14.25
CA CYS A 375 -3.46 -17.94 -15.25
C CYS A 375 -2.58 -19.20 -15.20
N ILE A 376 -2.47 -19.87 -14.04
CA ILE A 376 -1.62 -21.04 -13.85
C ILE A 376 -2.41 -22.37 -13.89
N ARG A 377 -3.59 -22.45 -13.25
CA ARG A 377 -4.30 -23.74 -13.04
C ARG A 377 -4.89 -24.39 -14.29
N ASP A 378 -5.18 -23.62 -15.33
CA ASP A 378 -5.70 -24.20 -16.58
C ASP A 378 -4.64 -25.02 -17.32
N ARG A 379 -3.36 -24.85 -17.00
CA ARG A 379 -2.25 -25.59 -17.63
C ARG A 379 -2.23 -27.06 -17.22
N GLU A 380 -2.61 -27.38 -15.98
CA GLU A 380 -2.69 -28.77 -15.51
C GLU A 380 -3.93 -29.49 -16.07
N LYS A 381 -5.03 -28.76 -16.32
CA LYS A 381 -6.22 -29.31 -16.97
C LYS A 381 -6.04 -29.50 -18.48
N GLU A 382 -5.48 -28.52 -19.19
CA GLU A 382 -5.24 -28.64 -20.63
C GLU A 382 -4.08 -29.60 -20.96
N ALA A 383 -3.07 -29.74 -20.08
CA ALA A 383 -2.03 -30.76 -20.24
C ALA A 383 -2.51 -32.17 -19.80
N GLY A 384 -3.57 -32.27 -19.01
CA GLY A 384 -4.17 -33.54 -18.56
C GLY A 384 -5.24 -34.12 -19.50
N GLU A 385 -5.85 -33.31 -20.36
CA GLU A 385 -6.93 -33.76 -21.28
C GLU A 385 -6.46 -34.00 -22.73
N GLY A 386 -5.14 -33.94 -22.97
CA GLY A 386 -4.56 -33.94 -24.32
C GLY A 386 -3.50 -35.01 -24.59
N GLN A 387 -3.47 -36.13 -23.86
CA GLN A 387 -2.66 -37.30 -24.26
C GLN A 387 -3.18 -38.58 -23.59
N GLU A 388 -4.27 -39.14 -24.14
CA GLU A 388 -4.46 -40.58 -24.04
C GLU A 388 -3.29 -41.22 -24.80
N ASP A 389 -2.38 -41.75 -23.99
CA ASP A 389 -1.13 -42.35 -24.39
C ASP A 389 -1.42 -43.56 -25.30
N ASP A 390 -1.21 -43.38 -26.59
CA ASP A 390 -1.24 -44.40 -27.64
C ASP A 390 -0.04 -45.39 -27.53
N SER A 391 0.44 -45.58 -26.30
CA SER A 391 1.50 -46.52 -25.95
C SER A 391 0.98 -47.96 -25.97
N SER A 392 -0.34 -48.18 -25.79
CA SER A 392 -0.94 -49.52 -25.86
C SER A 392 -0.96 -50.12 -27.28
N GLU A 393 -1.09 -49.30 -28.32
CA GLU A 393 -1.11 -49.78 -29.71
C GLU A 393 0.30 -50.11 -30.23
N LEU A 394 1.32 -49.40 -29.73
CA LEU A 394 2.73 -49.63 -30.05
C LEU A 394 3.29 -50.91 -29.38
N PHE A 395 2.84 -51.23 -28.16
CA PHE A 395 3.15 -52.53 -27.53
C PHE A 395 2.40 -53.70 -28.20
N ALA A 396 1.17 -53.48 -28.67
CA ALA A 396 0.41 -54.51 -29.41
C ALA A 396 0.99 -54.81 -30.81
N GLN A 397 1.62 -53.85 -31.48
CA GLN A 397 2.32 -54.08 -32.75
C GLN A 397 3.65 -54.83 -32.57
N MET A 398 4.37 -54.62 -31.46
CA MET A 398 5.63 -55.34 -31.19
C MET A 398 5.41 -56.82 -30.82
N GLU A 399 4.27 -57.19 -30.24
CA GLU A 399 3.95 -58.60 -29.96
C GLU A 399 3.54 -59.40 -31.22
N ARG A 400 3.00 -58.73 -32.25
CA ARG A 400 2.65 -59.39 -33.53
C ARG A 400 3.86 -59.70 -34.42
N LEU A 401 5.02 -59.11 -34.15
CA LEU A 401 6.25 -59.35 -34.92
C LEU A 401 7.15 -60.47 -34.37
N LYS A 402 6.70 -61.21 -33.34
CA LYS A 402 7.43 -62.35 -32.75
C LYS A 402 6.84 -63.73 -33.05
N ILE A 403 5.79 -63.82 -33.87
CA ILE A 403 5.17 -65.09 -34.26
C ILE A 403 5.06 -65.16 -35.78
N GLU A 404 6.19 -65.12 -36.48
CA GLU A 404 6.32 -65.57 -37.87
C GLU A 404 7.82 -65.76 -38.14
N GLY A 405 8.31 -66.93 -37.76
CA GLY A 405 9.72 -67.30 -37.82
C GLY A 405 9.92 -68.75 -37.41
N ASP A 406 9.30 -69.65 -38.17
CA ASP A 406 9.74 -71.04 -38.39
C ASP A 406 9.56 -71.37 -39.88
#